data_AF-A0A0K8S5V0-F1
#
_entry.id   AF-A0A0K8S5V0-F1
#
_cell.length_a   1.000
_cell.length_b   1.000
_cell.length_c   1.000
_cell.angle_alpha   90.00
_cell.angle_beta   90.00
_cell.angle_gamma   90.00
#
_symmetry.space_group_name_H-M   'P 1'
#
loop_
_entity.id
_entity.type
_entity.pdbx_description
1 polymer ?
#
loop_
_entity_poly.entity_id
_entity_poly.type
_entity_poly.pdbx_seq_one_letter_code
_entity_poly.pdbx_strand_id
1 'polypeptide(L)'
;MAKTDKPDLTLFTMEKYEAITKYKTSYHTFQMPVTLALLMTGVEDPETHRQAKTILLKMGEFFQIQDDFLDCFGDPAVTGKNGTDIQDGKCTWLAVVALQRATPKQRQFMEENYGSSDPEAVAKIRHLY
;
A
#
# COMPACT_ATOMS: atom_id res chain seq x y z
N MET A 1 -20.64 -11.50 -2.78
CA MET A 1 -20.97 -10.73 -4.00
C MET A 1 -19.66 -10.49 -4.74
N ALA A 2 -19.52 -10.99 -5.97
CA ALA A 2 -18.32 -10.71 -6.77
C ALA A 2 -18.29 -9.20 -7.06
N LYS A 3 -17.19 -8.51 -6.71
CA LYS A 3 -16.95 -7.15 -7.19
C LYS A 3 -16.84 -7.22 -8.72
N THR A 4 -17.85 -6.71 -9.42
CA THR A 4 -17.95 -6.76 -10.88
C THR A 4 -17.17 -5.65 -11.57
N ASP A 5 -16.72 -4.63 -10.85
CA ASP A 5 -16.03 -3.49 -11.45
C ASP A 5 -14.52 -3.62 -11.28
N LYS A 6 -13.83 -3.86 -12.41
CA LYS A 6 -12.37 -3.78 -12.47
C LYS A 6 -11.90 -2.40 -12.00
N PRO A 7 -10.76 -2.30 -11.31
CA PRO A 7 -10.25 -1.02 -10.86
C PRO A 7 -9.88 -0.12 -12.05
N ASP A 8 -10.21 1.17 -11.94
CA ASP A 8 -9.70 2.18 -12.85
C ASP A 8 -8.22 2.46 -12.53
N LEU A 9 -7.33 1.90 -13.35
CA LEU A 9 -5.88 2.04 -13.19
C LEU A 9 -5.39 3.46 -13.50
N THR A 10 -6.20 4.34 -14.09
CA THR A 10 -5.83 5.76 -14.26
C THR A 10 -5.74 6.47 -12.91
N LEU A 11 -6.45 5.97 -11.90
CA LEU A 11 -6.41 6.50 -10.54
C LEU A 11 -5.20 5.99 -9.74
N PHE A 12 -4.41 5.07 -10.27
CA PHE A 12 -3.29 4.45 -9.54
C PHE A 12 -2.04 5.34 -9.67
N THR A 13 -2.11 6.50 -9.02
CA THR A 13 -1.03 7.48 -8.98
C THR A 13 -0.27 7.40 -7.66
N MET A 14 1.00 7.81 -7.66
CA MET A 14 1.80 7.87 -6.43
C MET A 14 1.18 8.83 -5.41
N GLU A 15 0.62 9.95 -5.87
CA GLU A 15 -0.11 10.89 -5.00
C GLU A 15 -1.28 10.22 -4.28
N LYS A 16 -2.09 9.44 -5.00
CA LYS A 16 -3.20 8.69 -4.39
C LYS A 16 -2.69 7.64 -3.41
N TYR A 17 -1.62 6.93 -3.76
CA TYR A 17 -1.00 5.94 -2.90
C TYR A 17 -0.46 6.55 -1.60
N GLU A 18 0.28 7.66 -1.69
CA GLU A 18 0.80 8.39 -0.53
C GLU A 18 -0.33 8.88 0.37
N ALA A 19 -1.43 9.39 -0.21
CA ALA A 19 -2.61 9.79 0.55
C ALA A 19 -3.26 8.61 1.28
N ILE A 20 -3.48 7.48 0.59
CA ILE A 20 -4.03 6.25 1.20
C ILE A 20 -3.15 5.82 2.36
N THR A 21 -1.84 5.69 2.13
CA THR A 21 -0.88 5.21 3.11
C THR A 21 -0.82 6.12 4.34
N LYS A 22 -0.77 7.44 4.12
CA LYS A 22 -0.75 8.44 5.19
C LYS A 22 -1.94 8.29 6.13
N TYR A 23 -3.16 8.18 5.59
CA TYR A 23 -4.39 8.18 6.40
C TYR A 23 -4.80 6.79 6.89
N LYS A 24 -4.62 5.76 6.07
CA LYS A 24 -4.96 4.37 6.42
C LYS A 24 -3.99 3.80 7.44
N THR A 25 -2.70 4.14 7.36
CA THR A 25 -1.65 3.41 8.10
C THR A 25 -0.80 4.33 8.96
N SER A 26 -0.17 5.36 8.39
CA SER A 26 0.86 6.12 9.12
C SER A 26 0.36 6.80 10.40
N TYR A 27 -0.86 7.35 10.39
CA TYR A 27 -1.41 8.01 11.57
C TYR A 27 -1.64 7.04 12.73
N HIS A 28 -2.39 5.95 12.51
CA HIS A 28 -2.79 5.08 13.61
C HIS A 28 -1.69 4.12 14.06
N THR A 29 -0.84 3.65 13.13
CA THR A 29 0.21 2.69 13.45
C THR A 29 1.43 3.35 14.07
N PHE A 30 1.80 4.56 13.63
CA PHE A 30 3.05 5.20 14.04
C PHE A 30 2.84 6.50 14.80
N GLN A 31 2.11 7.47 14.22
CA GLN A 31 2.05 8.81 14.81
C GLN A 31 1.25 8.87 16.12
N MET A 32 0.06 8.27 16.16
CA MET A 32 -0.84 8.33 17.33
C MET A 32 -0.23 7.66 18.58
N PRO A 33 0.34 6.43 18.52
CA PRO A 33 0.91 5.79 19.70
C PRO A 33 2.06 6.60 20.32
N VAL A 34 2.94 7.16 19.49
CA VAL A 34 4.07 7.98 19.99
C VAL A 34 3.58 9.31 20.52
N THR A 35 2.61 9.95 19.86
CA THR A 35 2.04 11.22 20.34
C THR A 35 1.35 11.04 21.68
N LEU A 36 0.61 9.94 21.87
CA LEU A 36 0.02 9.58 23.15
C LEU A 36 1.11 9.41 24.23
N ALA A 37 2.19 8.70 23.92
CA ALA A 37 3.30 8.53 24.86
C ALA A 37 3.94 9.87 25.25
N LEU A 38 4.22 10.74 24.27
CA LEU A 38 4.77 12.08 24.51
C LEU A 38 3.88 12.89 25.47
N LEU A 39 2.57 12.90 25.22
CA LEU A 39 1.59 13.57 26.08
C LEU A 39 1.55 12.97 27.50
N MET A 40 1.56 11.64 27.62
CA MET A 40 1.53 10.96 28.92
C MET A 40 2.81 11.20 29.74
N THR A 41 3.94 11.44 29.08
CA THR A 41 5.22 11.76 29.73
C THR A 41 5.44 13.25 29.99
N GLY A 42 4.46 14.10 29.66
CA GLY A 42 4.56 15.56 29.88
C GLY A 42 5.50 16.29 28.93
N VAL A 43 5.76 15.73 27.74
CA VAL A 43 6.53 16.41 26.70
C VAL A 43 5.61 17.37 25.95
N GLU A 44 5.73 18.67 26.24
CA GLU A 44 4.87 19.72 25.69
C GLU A 44 5.49 20.51 24.53
N ASP A 45 6.80 20.35 24.28
CA ASP A 45 7.52 21.11 23.25
C ASP A 45 6.93 20.88 21.84
N PRO A 46 6.33 21.91 21.20
CA PRO A 46 5.67 21.75 19.91
C PRO A 46 6.61 21.30 18.79
N GLU A 47 7.90 21.67 18.87
CA GLU A 47 8.88 21.28 17.87
C GLU A 47 9.19 19.78 17.92
N THR A 48 9.30 19.20 19.12
CA THR A 48 9.44 17.76 19.34
C THR A 48 8.26 17.00 18.73
N HIS A 49 7.02 17.44 18.97
CA HIS A 49 5.82 16.83 18.36
C HIS A 49 5.84 16.93 16.83
N ARG A 50 6.27 18.08 16.29
CA ARG A 50 6.36 18.30 14.85
C ARG A 50 7.39 17.37 14.20
N GLN A 51 8.59 17.28 14.77
CA GLN A 51 9.66 16.40 14.27
C GLN A 51 9.28 14.92 14.37
N ALA A 52 8.73 14.50 15.52
CA ALA A 52 8.22 13.14 15.70
C ALA A 52 7.18 12.80 14.63
N LYS A 53 6.20 13.68 14.40
CA LYS A 53 5.20 13.49 13.34
C LYS A 53 5.84 13.34 11.96
N THR A 54 6.81 14.18 11.60
CA THR A 54 7.50 14.09 10.30
C THR A 54 8.17 12.73 10.11
N ILE A 55 8.90 12.25 11.12
CA ILE A 55 9.61 10.95 11.06
C ILE A 55 8.60 9.80 11.00
N LEU A 56 7.61 9.81 11.88
CA LEU A 56 6.64 8.71 12.02
C LEU A 56 5.75 8.55 10.80
N LEU A 57 5.39 9.66 10.13
CA LEU A 57 4.65 9.59 8.89
C LEU A 57 5.46 8.93 7.77
N LYS A 58 6.78 9.17 7.72
CA LYS A 58 7.70 8.51 6.76
C LYS A 58 7.95 7.04 7.09
N MET A 59 8.05 6.70 8.38
CA MET A 59 8.10 5.30 8.81
C MET A 59 6.83 4.54 8.42
N GLY A 60 5.67 5.15 8.61
CA GLY A 60 4.39 4.56 8.20
C GLY A 60 4.25 4.38 6.69
N GLU A 61 4.81 5.31 5.92
CA GLU A 61 4.89 5.18 4.46
C GLU A 61 5.70 3.96 4.04
N PHE A 62 6.92 3.85 4.56
CA PHE A 62 7.79 2.71 4.30
C PHE A 62 7.18 1.38 4.77
N PHE A 63 6.53 1.38 5.93
CA PHE A 63 5.85 0.21 6.48
C PHE A 63 4.75 -0.30 5.55
N GLN A 64 3.92 0.58 4.97
CA GLN A 64 2.89 0.14 4.03
C GLN A 64 3.49 -0.36 2.72
N ILE A 65 4.58 0.23 2.24
CA ILE A 65 5.32 -0.28 1.06
C ILE A 65 5.81 -1.71 1.32
N GLN A 66 6.33 -1.98 2.51
CA GLN A 66 6.73 -3.32 2.92
C GLN A 66 5.54 -4.29 3.02
N ASP A 67 4.41 -3.86 3.61
CA ASP A 67 3.19 -4.67 3.69
C ASP A 67 2.68 -5.04 2.29
N ASP A 68 2.61 -4.08 1.36
CA ASP A 68 2.19 -4.33 -0.03
C ASP A 68 3.14 -5.31 -0.75
N PHE A 69 4.46 -5.20 -0.52
CA PHE A 69 5.44 -6.14 -1.07
C PHE A 69 5.25 -7.55 -0.50
N LEU A 70 5.08 -7.65 0.82
CA LEU A 70 4.89 -8.93 1.51
C LEU A 70 3.53 -9.57 1.19
N ASP A 71 2.50 -8.79 0.87
CA ASP A 71 1.23 -9.30 0.37
C ASP A 71 1.44 -10.06 -0.94
N CYS A 72 2.23 -9.51 -1.87
CA CYS A 72 2.46 -10.13 -3.17
C CYS A 72 3.51 -11.27 -3.16
N PHE A 73 4.63 -11.06 -2.45
CA PHE A 73 5.82 -11.91 -2.53
C PHE A 73 6.21 -12.58 -1.22
N GLY A 74 5.58 -12.23 -0.10
CA GLY A 74 5.85 -12.83 1.19
C GLY A 74 5.44 -14.30 1.25
N ASP A 75 6.13 -15.06 2.09
CA ASP A 75 5.75 -16.43 2.41
C ASP A 75 4.55 -16.41 3.38
N PRO A 76 3.38 -16.99 3.03
CA PRO A 76 2.22 -17.06 3.92
C PRO A 76 2.50 -17.69 5.28
N ALA A 77 3.47 -18.60 5.37
CA ALA A 77 3.87 -19.21 6.64
C ALA A 77 4.54 -18.21 7.61
N VAL A 78 5.15 -17.15 7.06
CA VAL A 78 5.81 -16.08 7.82
C VAL A 78 4.87 -14.89 8.03
N THR A 79 4.13 -14.47 6.99
CA THR A 79 3.22 -13.33 7.07
C THR A 79 1.93 -13.66 7.81
N GLY A 80 1.59 -14.95 7.94
CA GLY A 80 0.35 -15.42 8.58
C GLY A 80 -0.91 -15.17 7.76
N LYS A 81 -0.78 -14.68 6.52
CA LYS A 81 -1.89 -14.36 5.62
C LYS A 81 -1.55 -14.69 4.17
N ASN A 82 -2.57 -15.07 3.40
CA ASN A 82 -2.46 -15.10 1.94
C ASN A 82 -2.68 -13.68 1.41
N GLY A 83 -1.84 -13.27 0.46
CA GLY A 83 -2.01 -11.99 -0.23
C GLY A 83 -3.27 -11.96 -1.10
N THR A 84 -3.98 -10.84 -1.04
CA THR A 84 -5.22 -10.62 -1.82
C THR A 84 -5.21 -9.30 -2.60
N ASP A 85 -4.15 -8.51 -2.53
CA ASP A 85 -4.17 -7.14 -3.04
C ASP A 85 -4.42 -7.04 -4.55
N ILE A 86 -3.83 -7.96 -5.32
CA ILE A 86 -4.04 -8.04 -6.78
C ILE A 86 -5.49 -8.42 -7.08
N GLN A 87 -6.01 -9.44 -6.39
CA GLN A 87 -7.38 -9.93 -6.53
C GLN A 87 -8.40 -8.84 -6.22
N ASP A 88 -8.16 -8.10 -5.14
CA ASP A 88 -9.03 -7.05 -4.64
C ASP A 88 -8.94 -5.76 -5.47
N GLY A 89 -8.00 -5.69 -6.41
CA GLY A 89 -7.78 -4.52 -7.25
C GLY A 89 -7.30 -3.31 -6.45
N LYS A 90 -6.46 -3.52 -5.43
CA LYS A 90 -5.99 -2.43 -4.56
C LYS A 90 -4.93 -1.59 -5.25
N CYS A 91 -4.96 -0.30 -4.92
CA CYS A 91 -3.90 0.66 -5.28
C CYS A 91 -2.70 0.42 -4.36
N THR A 92 -1.84 -0.53 -4.73
CA THR A 92 -0.61 -0.88 -4.00
C THR A 92 0.59 -0.14 -4.57
N TRP A 93 1.66 -0.07 -3.78
CA TRP A 93 2.94 0.46 -4.25
C TRP A 93 3.44 -0.26 -5.51
N LEU A 94 3.37 -1.60 -5.52
CA LEU A 94 3.77 -2.41 -6.67
C LEU A 94 3.00 -2.04 -7.93
N ALA A 95 1.67 -1.92 -7.84
CA ALA A 95 0.84 -1.57 -8.99
C ALA A 95 1.16 -0.17 -9.54
N VAL A 96 1.31 0.82 -8.65
CA VAL A 96 1.65 2.20 -9.05
C VAL A 96 3.02 2.25 -9.72
N VAL A 97 4.05 1.63 -9.14
CA VAL A 97 5.41 1.63 -9.70
C VAL A 97 5.48 0.85 -11.00
N ALA A 98 4.76 -0.27 -11.12
CA ALA A 98 4.64 -1.02 -12.37
C ALA A 98 4.00 -0.16 -13.47
N LEU A 99 2.89 0.53 -13.18
CA LEU A 99 2.21 1.40 -14.14
C LEU A 99 3.07 2.60 -14.58
N GLN A 100 3.93 3.13 -13.72
CA GLN A 100 4.89 4.18 -14.06
C GLN A 100 5.96 3.71 -15.05
N ARG A 101 6.30 2.42 -15.05
CA ARG A 101 7.36 1.82 -15.86
C ARG A 101 6.83 1.00 -17.04
N ALA A 102 5.53 0.72 -17.07
CA ALA A 102 4.90 -0.15 -18.04
C ALA A 102 4.94 0.45 -19.45
N THR A 103 5.29 -0.38 -20.43
CA THR A 103 4.98 -0.11 -21.83
C THR A 103 3.46 -0.11 -22.07
N PRO A 104 2.96 0.47 -23.18
CA PRO A 104 1.52 0.43 -23.49
C PRO A 104 0.93 -0.99 -23.50
N LYS A 105 1.71 -1.99 -23.96
CA LYS A 105 1.31 -3.40 -23.93
C LYS A 105 1.22 -3.96 -22.51
N GLN A 106 2.19 -3.64 -21.65
CA GLN A 106 2.16 -4.07 -20.24
C GLN A 106 1.02 -3.38 -19.47
N ARG A 107 0.72 -2.11 -19.78
CA ARG A 107 -0.42 -1.42 -19.19
C ARG A 107 -1.74 -2.08 -19.56
N GLN A 108 -1.96 -2.35 -20.85
CA GLN A 108 -3.15 -3.07 -21.30
C GLN A 108 -3.25 -4.46 -20.63
N PHE A 109 -2.13 -5.17 -20.53
CA PHE A 109 -2.06 -6.45 -19.83
C PHE A 109 -2.48 -6.34 -18.36
N MET A 110 -2.09 -5.26 -17.66
CA MET A 110 -2.55 -4.98 -16.30
C MET A 110 -4.06 -4.69 -16.25
N GLU A 111 -4.60 -3.87 -17.16
CA GLU A 111 -6.03 -3.57 -17.24
C GLU A 111 -6.89 -4.83 -17.48
N GLU A 112 -6.34 -5.81 -18.20
CA GLU A 112 -7.00 -7.08 -18.47
C GLU A 112 -7.01 -8.03 -17.26
N ASN A 113 -5.94 -8.08 -16.46
CA ASN A 113 -5.72 -9.13 -15.45
C ASN A 113 -5.82 -8.64 -13.98
N TYR A 114 -5.62 -7.36 -13.70
CA TYR A 114 -5.62 -6.82 -12.32
C TYR A 114 -7.04 -6.69 -11.76
N GLY A 115 -7.23 -6.95 -10.46
CA GLY A 115 -8.55 -6.92 -9.81
C GLY A 115 -9.45 -8.09 -10.21
N SER A 116 -8.86 -9.25 -10.51
CA SER A 116 -9.58 -10.46 -10.91
C SER A 116 -9.54 -11.51 -9.79
N SER A 117 -10.65 -12.22 -9.58
CA SER A 117 -10.71 -13.38 -8.69
C SER A 117 -10.12 -14.65 -9.31
N ASP A 118 -9.78 -14.63 -10.61
CA ASP A 118 -9.12 -15.73 -11.31
C ASP A 118 -7.64 -15.86 -10.85
N PRO A 119 -7.24 -16.99 -10.25
CA PRO A 119 -5.87 -17.21 -9.81
C PRO A 119 -4.82 -17.11 -10.94
N GLU A 120 -5.19 -17.46 -12.19
CA GLU A 120 -4.25 -17.33 -13.32
C GLU A 120 -3.98 -15.86 -13.67
N ALA A 121 -5.01 -15.02 -13.62
CA ALA A 121 -4.87 -13.58 -13.81
C ALA A 121 -3.98 -12.95 -12.72
N VAL A 122 -4.13 -13.39 -11.46
CA VAL A 122 -3.28 -12.95 -10.35
C VAL A 122 -1.82 -13.36 -10.58
N ALA A 123 -1.58 -14.62 -10.96
CA ALA A 123 -0.23 -15.12 -11.23
C ALA A 123 0.44 -14.37 -12.38
N LYS A 124 -0.31 -14.02 -13.43
CA LYS A 124 0.15 -13.19 -14.56
C LYS A 124 0.63 -11.81 -14.11
N ILE A 125 -0.12 -11.13 -13.24
CA ILE A 125 0.29 -9.84 -12.67
C ILE A 125 1.54 -10.01 -11.81
N ARG A 126 1.56 -11.00 -10.92
CA ARG A 126 2.72 -11.27 -10.06
C ARG A 126 3.98 -11.56 -10.86
N HIS A 127 3.87 -12.19 -12.03
CA HIS A 127 4.99 -12.43 -12.94
C HIS A 127 5.44 -11.19 -13.71
N LEU A 128 4.53 -10.24 -13.95
CA LEU A 128 4.84 -8.98 -14.62
C LEU A 128 5.68 -8.04 -13.72
N TYR A 129 5.43 -8.06 -12.41
CA TYR A 129 6.20 -7.33 -11.40
C TYR A 129 7.64 -7.79 -11.33
#